data_AF-A0A7N0VI10-F1
#
_entry.id   AF-A0A7N0VI10-F1
#
_cell.length_a   1.000
_cell.length_b   1.000
_cell.length_c   1.000
_cell.angle_alpha   90.00
_cell.angle_beta   90.00
_cell.angle_gamma   90.00
#
_symmetry.space_group_name_H-M   'P 1'
#
loop_
_entity.id
_entity.type
_entity.pdbx_description
1 polymer ?
#
loop_
_entity_poly.entity_id
_entity_poly.type
_entity_poly.pdbx_seq_one_letter_code
_entity_poly.pdbx_strand_id
1 'polypeptide(L)'
;MKFIMEFAENLILKMMEDPKERDRKFREHIYAVKDRCKKTKEMWDLPLRPYGFWTFERHNAQIFWDAQISQVPGRRDPYDDLLPQTFDSSSSK
;
A
#
# COMPACT_ATOMS: atom_id res chain seq x y z
N MET A 1 -8.01 33.20 -55.30
CA MET A 1 -7.57 32.60 -54.03
C MET A 1 -8.58 31.67 -53.36
N LYS A 2 -9.89 31.77 -53.62
CA LYS A 2 -10.92 30.94 -52.94
C LYS A 2 -10.84 29.44 -53.26
N PHE A 3 -10.62 29.11 -54.53
CA PHE A 3 -10.51 27.72 -55.02
C PHE A 3 -9.33 26.93 -54.42
N ILE A 4 -8.18 27.57 -54.22
CA ILE A 4 -6.99 26.92 -53.63
C ILE A 4 -7.23 26.60 -52.16
N MET A 5 -7.93 27.49 -51.44
CA MET A 5 -8.28 27.29 -50.03
C MET A 5 -9.30 26.15 -49.87
N GLU A 6 -10.33 26.12 -50.71
CA GLU A 6 -11.35 25.04 -50.71
C GLU A 6 -10.76 23.67 -51.08
N PHE A 7 -9.79 23.64 -51.99
CA PHE A 7 -9.05 22.41 -52.32
C PHE A 7 -8.17 21.95 -51.17
N ALA A 8 -7.44 22.87 -50.54
CA ALA A 8 -6.58 22.56 -49.40
C ALA A 8 -7.38 22.05 -48.19
N GLU A 9 -8.55 22.65 -47.89
CA GLU A 9 -9.43 22.18 -46.81
C GLU A 9 -9.91 20.75 -47.05
N ASN A 10 -10.38 20.43 -48.26
CA ASN A 10 -10.85 19.08 -48.58
C ASN A 10 -9.72 18.04 -48.60
N LEU A 11 -8.51 18.46 -48.99
CA LEU A 11 -7.32 17.61 -48.91
C LEU A 11 -6.96 17.31 -47.44
N ILE A 12 -6.96 18.33 -46.58
CA ILE A 12 -6.70 18.19 -45.14
C ILE A 12 -7.76 17.28 -44.50
N LEU A 13 -9.04 17.48 -44.80
CA LEU A 13 -10.13 16.65 -44.27
C LEU A 13 -10.02 15.17 -44.67
N LYS A 14 -9.49 14.87 -45.86
CA LYS A 14 -9.18 13.49 -46.30
C LYS A 14 -7.93 12.92 -45.63
N MET A 15 -6.98 13.76 -45.24
CA MET A 15 -5.76 13.36 -44.55
C MET A 15 -5.95 13.23 -43.03
N MET A 16 -7.03 13.80 -42.47
CA MET A 16 -7.41 13.59 -41.07
C MET A 16 -7.88 12.16 -40.84
N GLU A 17 -7.49 11.60 -39.69
CA GLU A 17 -7.88 10.26 -39.27
C GLU A 17 -9.41 10.16 -39.15
N ASP A 18 -10.00 9.05 -39.63
CA ASP A 18 -11.45 8.82 -39.51
C ASP A 18 -11.86 8.88 -38.02
N PRO A 19 -12.82 9.74 -37.65
CA PRO A 19 -13.29 9.86 -36.27
C PRO A 19 -13.62 8.52 -35.62
N LYS A 20 -14.14 7.54 -36.39
CA LYS A 20 -14.48 6.20 -35.89
C LYS A 20 -13.26 5.37 -35.56
N GLU A 21 -12.20 5.46 -36.36
CA GLU A 21 -10.96 4.72 -36.12
C GLU A 21 -10.22 5.25 -34.90
N ARG A 22 -10.17 6.57 -34.74
CA ARG A 22 -9.64 7.21 -33.53
C ARG A 22 -10.41 6.76 -32.29
N ASP A 23 -11.75 6.74 -32.37
CA ASP A 23 -12.62 6.28 -31.28
C ASP A 23 -12.42 4.79 -30.95
N ARG A 24 -12.14 3.96 -31.95
CA ARG A 24 -11.78 2.55 -31.78
C ARG A 24 -10.44 2.42 -31.04
N LYS A 25 -9.40 3.10 -31.53
CA LYS A 25 -8.06 3.10 -30.90
C LYS A 25 -8.09 3.57 -29.44
N PHE A 26 -8.90 4.59 -29.16
CA PHE A 26 -9.05 5.09 -27.78
C PHE A 26 -9.74 4.07 -26.87
N ARG A 27 -10.78 3.39 -27.35
CA ARG A 27 -11.43 2.29 -26.59
C ARG A 27 -10.46 1.14 -26.35
N GLU A 28 -9.71 0.72 -27.36
CA GLU A 28 -8.66 -0.30 -27.22
C GLU A 28 -7.63 0.08 -26.15
N HIS A 29 -7.19 1.34 -26.14
CA HIS A 29 -6.29 1.84 -25.11
C HIS A 29 -6.90 1.75 -23.71
N ILE A 30 -8.15 2.17 -23.52
CA ILE A 30 -8.85 2.06 -22.23
C ILE A 30 -8.94 0.61 -21.76
N TYR A 31 -9.29 -0.32 -22.66
CA TYR A 31 -9.36 -1.73 -22.30
C TYR A 31 -7.98 -2.30 -21.94
N ALA A 32 -6.93 -1.93 -22.65
CA ALA A 32 -5.57 -2.33 -22.31
C ALA A 32 -5.12 -1.80 -20.93
N VAL A 33 -5.49 -0.56 -20.59
CA VAL A 33 -5.21 0.01 -19.25
C VAL A 33 -5.98 -0.75 -18.18
N LYS A 34 -7.26 -1.05 -18.42
CA LYS A 34 -8.09 -1.85 -17.50
C LYS A 34 -7.46 -3.22 -17.23
N ASP A 35 -6.99 -3.90 -18.28
CA ASP A 35 -6.38 -5.23 -18.17
C ASP A 35 -5.07 -5.20 -17.39
N ARG A 36 -4.24 -4.16 -17.56
CA ARG A 36 -3.02 -3.97 -16.76
C ARG A 36 -3.32 -3.85 -15.26
N CYS A 37 -4.44 -3.26 -14.88
CA CYS A 37 -4.85 -3.11 -13.48
C CYS A 37 -5.48 -4.36 -12.88
N LYS A 38 -5.74 -5.42 -13.65
CA LYS A 38 -6.42 -6.63 -13.16
C LYS A 38 -5.68 -7.28 -11.99
N LYS A 39 -4.36 -7.46 -12.12
CA LYS A 39 -3.51 -8.05 -11.06
C LYS A 39 -3.50 -7.22 -9.79
N THR A 40 -3.48 -5.90 -9.90
CA THR A 40 -3.52 -5.00 -8.75
C THR A 40 -4.86 -5.11 -8.02
N LYS A 41 -5.97 -5.20 -8.75
CA LYS A 41 -7.30 -5.42 -8.17
C LYS A 41 -7.39 -6.77 -7.46
N GLU A 42 -6.89 -7.84 -8.07
CA GLU A 42 -6.82 -9.16 -7.43
C GLU A 42 -6.02 -9.14 -6.12
N MET A 43 -4.93 -8.36 -6.05
CA MET A 43 -4.19 -8.16 -4.79
C MET A 43 -4.95 -7.32 -3.77
N TRP A 44 -5.77 -6.35 -4.21
CA TRP A 44 -6.59 -5.53 -3.31
C TRP A 44 -7.78 -6.29 -2.74
N ASP A 45 -8.27 -7.31 -3.46
CA ASP A 45 -9.33 -8.20 -2.96
C ASP A 45 -8.83 -9.08 -1.79
N LEU A 46 -7.51 -9.23 -1.62
CA LEU A 46 -6.94 -9.91 -0.47
C LEU A 46 -7.14 -9.07 0.80
N PRO A 47 -7.57 -9.68 1.92
CA PRO A 47 -7.74 -8.94 3.17
C PRO A 47 -6.41 -8.39 3.67
N LEU A 48 -6.41 -7.13 4.14
CA LEU A 48 -5.23 -6.48 4.74
C LEU A 48 -4.61 -7.30 5.89
N ARG A 49 -5.45 -8.04 6.62
CA ARG A 49 -5.03 -9.02 7.61
C ARG A 49 -5.70 -10.35 7.28
N PRO A 50 -4.94 -11.34 6.81
CA PRO A 50 -5.50 -12.66 6.53
C PRO A 50 -6.03 -13.31 7.82
N TYR A 51 -6.95 -14.26 7.65
CA TYR A 51 -7.44 -15.07 8.76
C TYR A 51 -6.25 -15.69 9.51
N GLY A 52 -6.26 -15.61 10.83
CA GLY A 52 -5.11 -16.07 11.62
C GLY A 52 -4.15 -14.98 12.07
N PHE A 53 -4.21 -13.76 11.50
CA PHE A 53 -3.20 -12.74 11.80
C PHE A 53 -3.14 -12.34 13.28
N TRP A 54 -4.27 -12.26 13.98
CA TRP A 54 -4.32 -11.97 15.42
C TRP A 54 -4.61 -13.21 16.28
N THR A 55 -5.04 -14.31 15.66
CA THR A 55 -5.40 -15.55 16.38
C THR A 55 -4.27 -16.57 16.41
N PHE A 56 -3.29 -16.52 15.51
CA PHE A 56 -2.14 -17.43 15.56
C PHE A 56 -1.07 -16.93 16.52
N GLU A 57 -0.62 -17.85 17.38
CA GLU A 57 0.45 -17.62 18.36
C GLU A 57 1.73 -17.07 17.73
N ARG A 58 2.04 -17.39 16.46
CA ARG A 58 3.23 -16.85 15.79
C ARG A 58 3.26 -15.32 15.74
N HIS A 59 2.12 -14.67 15.51
CA HIS A 59 2.03 -13.21 15.46
C HIS A 59 1.88 -12.60 16.86
N ASN A 60 1.33 -13.35 17.82
CA ASN A 60 1.24 -12.95 19.23
C ASN A 60 2.52 -13.24 20.03
N ALA A 61 3.43 -14.07 19.50
CA ALA A 61 4.70 -14.39 20.14
C ALA A 61 5.50 -13.13 20.40
N GLN A 62 5.46 -12.17 19.45
CA GLN A 62 6.12 -10.88 19.63
C GLN A 62 5.51 -10.07 20.78
N ILE A 63 4.18 -10.10 20.98
CA ILE A 63 3.52 -9.42 22.11
C ILE A 63 3.95 -10.04 23.45
N PHE A 64 4.13 -11.36 23.48
CA PHE A 64 4.65 -12.07 24.66
C PHE A 64 6.09 -11.64 25.00
N TRP A 65 6.97 -11.55 23.99
CA TRP A 65 8.33 -11.04 24.17
C TRP A 65 8.39 -9.53 24.46
N ASP A 66 7.46 -8.74 23.90
CA ASP A 66 7.37 -7.30 24.12
C ASP A 66 7.07 -6.97 25.59
N ALA A 67 6.25 -7.78 26.26
CA ALA A 67 6.00 -7.63 27.70
C ALA A 67 7.26 -7.86 28.56
N GLN A 68 8.27 -8.58 28.03
CA GLN A 68 9.55 -8.81 28.68
C GLN A 68 10.63 -7.79 28.29
N ILE A 69 10.34 -6.83 27.38
CA ILE A 69 11.31 -5.82 26.92
C ILE A 69 11.83 -4.97 28.08
N SER A 70 11.01 -4.70 29.10
CA SER A 70 11.45 -3.94 30.28
C SER A 70 12.54 -4.66 31.08
N GLN A 71 12.63 -5.99 30.99
CA GLN A 71 13.57 -6.83 31.73
C GLN A 71 14.77 -7.30 30.89
N VAL A 72 14.92 -6.82 29.65
CA VAL A 72 16.05 -7.17 28.79
C VAL A 72 17.34 -6.54 29.34
N PRO A 73 18.44 -7.29 29.46
CA PRO A 73 19.71 -6.76 29.95
C PRO A 73 20.16 -5.54 29.13
N GLY A 74 20.30 -4.39 29.80
CA GLY A 74 20.65 -3.10 29.19
C GLY A 74 19.48 -2.13 28.95
N ARG A 75 18.25 -2.51 29.33
CA ARG A 75 17.10 -1.60 29.46
C ARG A 75 16.82 -1.38 30.95
N ARG A 76 16.49 -0.14 31.34
CA ARG A 76 16.10 0.23 32.72
C ARG A 76 14.59 0.33 32.76
N ASP A 77 13.94 -0.40 33.65
CA ASP A 77 12.49 -0.29 33.84
C ASP A 77 12.17 1.11 34.39
N PRO A 78 11.28 1.89 33.74
CA PRO A 78 10.89 3.22 34.24
C PRO A 78 10.25 3.20 35.65
N TYR A 79 9.82 2.04 36.15
CA TYR A 79 9.23 1.88 37.48
C TYR A 79 10.20 1.36 38.55
N ASP A 80 11.39 0.88 38.18
CA ASP A 80 12.41 0.43 39.15
C ASP A 80 12.89 1.58 40.05
N ASP A 81 12.92 2.81 39.53
CA ASP A 81 13.33 4.00 40.28
C ASP A 81 12.23 4.55 41.20
N LEU A 82 10.99 4.06 41.05
CA LEU A 82 9.82 4.53 41.79
C LEU A 82 9.46 3.62 42.96
N LEU A 83 10.01 2.40 43.02
CA LEU A 83 9.87 1.54 44.18
C LEU A 83 10.85 2.02 45.27
N PRO A 84 10.36 2.62 46.37
CA PRO A 84 11.24 2.98 47.47
C PRO A 84 11.93 1.70 47.96
N GLN A 85 13.26 1.73 48.04
CA GLN A 85 14.09 0.66 48.59
C GLN A 85 13.72 0.43 50.07
N THR A 86 12.64 -0.30 50.33
CA THR A 86 12.13 -0.53 51.69
C THR A 86 12.55 -1.89 52.25
N PHE A 87 13.42 -2.64 51.58
CA PHE A 87 13.77 -4.01 51.99
C PHE A 87 15.25 -4.33 52.18
N ASP A 88 16.12 -3.35 52.43
CA ASP A 88 17.46 -3.62 53.00
C ASP A 88 17.52 -3.27 54.50
N SER A 89 16.61 -3.86 55.29
CA SER A 89 16.65 -3.77 56.76
C SER A 89 16.51 -5.10 57.50
N SER A 90 16.85 -6.24 56.88
CA SER A 90 16.99 -7.49 57.65
C SER A 90 17.79 -8.56 56.91
N SER A 91 18.93 -8.96 57.50
CA SER A 91 19.72 -10.21 57.37
C SER A 91 21.19 -9.87 57.09
N SER A 92 22.19 -10.12 57.91
CA SER A 92 22.34 -10.85 59.16
C SER A 92 23.68 -10.41 59.78
N LYS A 93 23.85 -10.67 61.08
CA LYS A 93 25.15 -10.71 61.77
C LYS A 93 26.18 -11.55 61.03
#